data_AF-H2C9B2-F1
#
_entry.id   AF-H2C9B2-F1
#
_cell.length_a   1.000
_cell.length_b   1.000
_cell.length_c   1.000
_cell.angle_alpha   90.00
_cell.angle_beta   90.00
_cell.angle_gamma   90.00
#
_symmetry.space_group_name_H-M   'P 1'
#
loop_
_entity.id
_entity.type
_entity.pdbx_description
1 polymer ?
#
loop_
_entity_poly.entity_id
_entity_poly.type
_entity_poly.pdbx_seq_one_letter_code
_entity_poly.pdbx_strand_id
1 'polypeptide(L)'
;MMYSKVLRVEPTRESTRVLLEYYGKEPSPGQFVGLVFPGESEIPLGVTDYKEGELELYVDSERLVQYLRKMSRVIVEGPFGKPVEIRGNVMGIAVGRLYHDLLYPLRIAKRKGYQASLNCESCTDEFQRPSQEVRWDLILASVPLEFIKTLPRNTLVYVRWVKMNCMMGVCGVCNVKGFLPCVEGPFMEVEKVVDKG
;
A
#
# COMPACT_ATOMS: atom_id res chain seq x y z
N MET A 1 16.16 -11.29 -0.74
CA MET A 1 17.07 -10.23 -0.30
C MET A 1 17.80 -9.54 -1.46
N MET A 2 17.53 -8.26 -1.73
CA MET A 2 18.26 -7.48 -2.75
C MET A 2 18.70 -6.12 -2.21
N TYR A 3 19.91 -5.70 -2.59
CA TYR A 3 20.43 -4.37 -2.24
C TYR A 3 19.88 -3.33 -3.22
N SER A 4 19.08 -2.41 -2.70
CA SER A 4 18.51 -1.27 -3.42
C SER A 4 19.25 0.01 -3.03
N LYS A 5 19.50 0.90 -3.99
CA LYS A 5 20.18 2.17 -3.71
C LYS A 5 19.16 3.19 -3.21
N VAL A 6 19.49 3.92 -2.16
CA VAL A 6 18.66 5.05 -1.72
C VAL A 6 18.95 6.22 -2.67
N LEU A 7 17.94 6.60 -3.46
CA LEU A 7 18.07 7.71 -4.41
C LEU A 7 17.70 9.02 -3.74
N ARG A 8 16.56 9.07 -3.04
CA ARG A 8 16.05 10.27 -2.38
C ARG A 8 15.27 9.96 -1.10
N VAL A 9 15.35 10.87 -0.14
CA VAL A 9 14.58 10.85 1.11
C VAL A 9 14.08 12.27 1.38
N GLU A 10 12.89 12.59 0.87
CA GLU A 10 12.35 13.95 0.80
C GLU A 10 11.17 14.09 1.79
N PRO A 11 11.25 15.00 2.77
CA PRO A 11 10.11 15.25 3.65
C PRO A 11 8.94 15.85 2.85
N THR A 12 7.73 15.41 3.18
CA THR A 12 6.48 16.01 2.69
C THR A 12 5.73 16.62 3.89
N ARG A 13 4.52 17.13 3.68
CA ARG A 13 3.72 17.75 4.74
C ARG A 13 3.43 16.82 5.92
N GLU A 14 3.21 15.53 5.67
CA GLU A 14 2.70 14.59 6.69
C GLU A 14 3.51 13.30 6.82
N SER A 15 4.39 13.03 5.85
CA SER A 15 5.17 11.80 5.71
C SER A 15 6.49 12.09 5.00
N THR A 16 7.36 11.10 4.85
CA THR A 16 8.58 11.23 4.04
C THR A 16 8.48 10.34 2.80
N ARG A 17 8.69 10.95 1.64
CA ARG A 17 8.79 10.28 0.36
C ARG A 17 10.18 9.68 0.20
N VAL A 18 10.25 8.40 -0.12
CA VAL A 18 11.50 7.66 -0.30
C VAL A 18 11.51 7.07 -1.71
N LEU A 19 12.59 7.33 -2.44
CA LEU A 19 12.80 6.77 -3.77
C LEU A 19 14.02 5.85 -3.72
N LEU A 20 13.84 4.61 -4.16
CA LEU A 20 14.87 3.58 -4.20
C LEU A 20 15.08 3.11 -5.64
N GLU A 21 16.33 2.88 -6.02
CA GLU A 21 16.65 2.08 -7.20
C GLU A 21 16.49 0.60 -6.84
N TYR A 22 15.50 -0.05 -7.44
CA TYR A 22 15.01 -1.36 -7.08
C TYR A 22 15.30 -2.38 -8.17
N TYR A 23 16.07 -3.40 -7.79
CA TYR A 23 16.55 -4.44 -8.69
C TYR A 23 15.73 -5.74 -8.61
N GLY A 24 14.69 -5.77 -7.78
CA GLY A 24 13.82 -6.93 -7.61
C GLY A 24 12.79 -7.10 -8.71
N LYS A 25 11.93 -8.10 -8.53
CA LYS A 25 10.78 -8.31 -9.40
C LYS A 25 9.86 -7.09 -9.29
N GLU A 26 9.45 -6.54 -10.43
CA GLU A 26 8.50 -5.42 -10.48
C GLU A 26 7.26 -5.69 -9.61
N PRO A 27 6.95 -4.81 -8.64
CA PRO A 27 5.74 -4.94 -7.83
C PRO A 27 4.51 -4.70 -8.71
N SER A 28 3.45 -5.46 -8.46
CA SER A 28 2.13 -5.20 -9.04
C SER A 28 1.30 -4.31 -8.11
N PRO A 29 0.28 -3.59 -8.61
CA PRO A 29 -0.61 -2.80 -7.78
C PRO A 29 -1.22 -3.64 -6.65
N GLY A 30 -1.25 -3.08 -5.45
CA GLY A 30 -1.76 -3.76 -4.25
C GLY A 30 -0.75 -4.62 -3.50
N GLN A 31 0.45 -4.83 -4.05
CA GLN A 31 1.54 -5.49 -3.35
C GLN A 31 2.32 -4.52 -2.45
N PHE A 32 3.13 -5.09 -1.55
CA PHE A 32 4.01 -4.36 -0.64
C PHE A 32 5.42 -4.97 -0.66
N VAL A 33 6.38 -4.28 -0.05
CA VAL A 33 7.76 -4.76 0.11
C VAL A 33 8.15 -4.81 1.58
N GLY A 34 9.13 -5.64 1.92
CA GLY A 34 9.76 -5.65 3.23
C GLY A 34 11.06 -4.86 3.20
N LEU A 35 11.21 -3.84 4.03
CA LEU A 35 12.49 -3.18 4.26
C LEU A 35 13.20 -3.85 5.44
N VAL A 36 14.35 -4.44 5.18
CA VAL A 36 15.10 -5.20 6.19
C VAL A 36 16.06 -4.28 6.92
N PHE A 37 15.94 -4.28 8.25
CA PHE A 37 16.91 -3.71 9.18
C PHE A 37 17.77 -4.84 9.74
N PRO A 38 19.02 -5.01 9.25
CA PRO A 38 19.87 -6.11 9.67
C PRO A 38 20.01 -6.18 11.19
N GLY A 39 19.66 -7.32 11.77
CA GLY A 39 19.77 -7.57 13.22
C GLY A 39 18.65 -6.98 14.08
N GLU A 40 17.67 -6.27 13.51
CA GLU A 40 16.55 -5.68 14.26
C GLU A 40 15.19 -6.22 13.83
N SER A 41 14.74 -5.89 12.62
CA SER A 41 13.36 -6.16 12.17
C SER A 41 13.19 -6.03 10.66
N GLU A 42 12.07 -6.54 10.15
CA GLU A 42 11.62 -6.32 8.78
C GLU A 42 10.35 -5.49 8.83
N ILE A 43 10.32 -4.39 8.09
CA ILE A 43 9.19 -3.45 8.10
C ILE A 43 8.42 -3.58 6.79
N PRO A 44 7.15 -4.02 6.80
CA PRO A 44 6.33 -4.04 5.60
C PRO A 44 5.97 -2.60 5.23
N LEU A 45 6.19 -2.23 3.97
CA LEU A 45 5.89 -0.92 3.41
C LEU A 45 5.09 -1.07 2.12
N GLY A 46 3.93 -0.41 2.06
CA GLY A 46 3.11 -0.37 0.85
C GLY A 46 3.86 0.29 -0.31
N VAL A 47 3.74 -0.27 -1.51
CA VAL A 47 4.30 0.35 -2.71
C VAL A 47 3.40 1.49 -3.14
N THR A 48 3.95 2.70 -3.20
CA THR A 48 3.22 3.90 -3.64
C THR A 48 3.33 4.11 -5.14
N ASP A 49 4.46 3.74 -5.74
CA ASP A 49 4.62 3.65 -7.18
C ASP A 49 5.81 2.78 -7.56
N TYR A 50 5.82 2.35 -8.81
CA TYR A 50 7.00 1.79 -9.45
C TYR A 50 7.03 2.21 -10.92
N LYS A 51 8.21 2.64 -11.38
CA LYS A 51 8.46 2.97 -12.79
C LYS A 51 9.93 2.75 -13.12
N GLU A 52 10.21 1.97 -14.17
CA GLU A 52 11.55 1.85 -14.77
C GLU A 52 12.67 1.54 -13.75
N GLY A 53 12.40 0.64 -12.79
CA GLY A 53 13.38 0.29 -11.75
C GLY A 53 13.37 1.21 -10.53
N GLU A 54 12.60 2.29 -10.52
CA GLU A 54 12.46 3.16 -9.34
C GLU A 54 11.24 2.74 -8.51
N LEU A 55 11.47 2.45 -7.24
CA LEU A 55 10.45 2.12 -6.25
C LEU A 55 10.18 3.33 -5.35
N GLU A 56 8.92 3.77 -5.30
CA GLU A 56 8.47 4.86 -4.46
C GLU A 56 7.71 4.34 -3.23
N LEU A 57 8.08 4.83 -2.06
CA LEU A 57 7.50 4.49 -0.77
C LEU A 57 7.21 5.77 0.04
N TYR A 58 6.18 5.73 0.87
CA TYR A 58 5.95 6.74 1.91
C TYR A 58 6.19 6.16 3.30
N VAL A 59 6.90 6.92 4.13
CA VAL A 59 7.32 6.52 5.47
C VAL A 59 6.90 7.56 6.50
N ASP A 60 6.18 7.11 7.52
CA ASP A 60 5.75 7.95 8.65
C ASP A 60 6.69 7.86 9.87
N SER A 61 7.48 6.80 9.97
CA SER A 61 8.36 6.58 11.13
C SER A 61 9.62 7.44 11.02
N GLU A 62 9.75 8.42 11.92
CA GLU A 62 10.96 9.26 12.01
C GLU A 62 12.23 8.44 12.18
N ARG A 63 12.18 7.37 13.00
CA ARG A 63 13.31 6.45 13.21
C ARG A 63 13.77 5.83 11.89
N LEU A 64 12.83 5.34 11.08
CA LEU A 64 13.12 4.76 9.77
C LEU A 64 13.65 5.84 8.80
N VAL A 65 13.08 7.04 8.79
CA VAL A 65 13.56 8.15 7.96
C VAL A 65 15.02 8.50 8.29
N GLN A 66 15.35 8.62 9.59
CA GLN A 66 16.71 8.92 10.02
C GLN A 66 17.70 7.82 9.66
N TYR A 67 17.27 6.56 9.70
CA TYR A 67 18.05 5.43 9.19
C TYR A 67 18.28 5.57 7.68
N LEU A 68 17.21 5.72 6.88
CA LEU A 68 17.30 5.81 5.43
C LEU A 68 18.21 6.96 4.95
N ARG A 69 18.19 8.11 5.63
CA ARG A 69 19.06 9.25 5.31
C ARG A 69 20.56 8.96 5.47
N LYS A 70 20.92 8.00 6.31
CA LYS A 70 22.32 7.62 6.58
C LYS A 70 22.81 6.49 5.68
N MET A 71 21.92 5.85 4.94
CA MET A 71 22.22 4.66 4.15
C MET A 71 22.34 5.02 2.67
N SER A 72 23.40 4.57 2.02
CA SER A 72 23.50 4.60 0.55
C SER A 72 22.75 3.45 -0.11
N ARG A 73 22.60 2.33 0.62
CA ARG A 73 21.93 1.12 0.18
C ARG A 73 21.11 0.53 1.32
N VAL A 74 19.99 -0.08 0.96
CA VAL A 74 19.11 -0.80 1.87
C VAL A 74 18.77 -2.16 1.29
N ILE A 75 18.32 -3.06 2.15
CA ILE A 75 17.86 -4.37 1.75
C ILE A 75 16.34 -4.33 1.60
N VAL A 76 15.85 -4.69 0.42
CA VAL A 76 14.42 -4.77 0.13
C VAL A 76 14.06 -6.20 -0.26
N GLU A 77 12.95 -6.69 0.27
CA GLU A 77 12.36 -8.00 -0.03
C GLU A 77 10.95 -7.87 -0.57
N GLY A 78 10.49 -8.92 -1.25
CA GLY A 78 9.23 -8.96 -1.96
C GLY A 78 9.40 -8.87 -3.48
N PRO A 79 8.34 -8.46 -4.21
CA PRO A 79 7.06 -7.99 -3.68
C PRO A 79 6.27 -9.12 -2.99
N PHE A 80 5.58 -8.76 -1.91
CA PHE A 80 4.69 -9.63 -1.13
C PHE A 80 3.23 -9.25 -1.34
N GLY A 81 2.33 -10.12 -0.88
CA GLY A 81 0.90 -9.96 -1.07
C GLY A 81 0.41 -10.31 -2.48
N LYS A 82 -0.91 -10.47 -2.58
CA LYS A 82 -1.65 -10.71 -3.80
C LYS A 82 -1.87 -9.40 -4.56
N PRO A 83 -1.56 -9.36 -5.87
CA PRO A 83 -1.90 -8.22 -6.71
C PRO A 83 -3.40 -7.92 -6.75
N VAL A 84 -3.74 -6.64 -6.82
CA VAL A 84 -5.07 -6.14 -7.14
C VAL A 84 -5.19 -5.99 -8.66
N GLU A 85 -6.21 -6.59 -9.24
CA GLU A 85 -6.40 -6.55 -10.67
C GLU A 85 -7.16 -5.30 -11.13
N ILE A 86 -6.50 -4.46 -11.93
CA ILE A 86 -7.08 -3.22 -12.46
C ILE A 86 -7.63 -3.46 -13.86
N ARG A 87 -8.97 -3.63 -13.96
CA ARG A 87 -9.73 -3.91 -15.21
C ARG A 87 -10.70 -2.80 -15.64
N GLY A 88 -10.79 -1.70 -14.89
CA GLY A 88 -11.78 -0.65 -15.14
C GLY A 88 -11.56 0.57 -14.26
N ASN A 89 -12.59 1.40 -14.13
CA ASN A 89 -12.56 2.61 -13.32
C ASN A 89 -12.41 2.28 -11.83
N VAL A 90 -11.54 2.99 -11.13
CA VAL A 90 -11.20 2.72 -9.73
C VAL A 90 -11.52 3.92 -8.85
N MET A 91 -12.27 3.68 -7.77
CA MET A 91 -12.51 4.65 -6.71
C MET A 91 -11.72 4.26 -5.46
N GLY A 92 -10.93 5.19 -4.94
CA GLY A 92 -10.30 5.08 -3.63
C GLY A 92 -11.14 5.73 -2.52
N ILE A 93 -11.09 5.16 -1.32
CA ILE A 93 -11.64 5.75 -0.08
C ILE A 93 -10.53 5.74 0.97
N ALA A 94 -10.13 6.88 1.49
CA ALA A 94 -9.09 6.93 2.53
C ALA A 94 -9.29 8.06 3.54
N VAL A 95 -8.51 8.03 4.62
CA VAL A 95 -8.49 9.08 5.65
C VAL A 95 -7.06 9.44 5.99
N GLY A 96 -6.74 10.74 6.01
CA GLY A 96 -5.41 11.24 6.33
C GLY A 96 -4.34 10.58 5.47
N ARG A 97 -3.25 10.12 6.09
CA ARG A 97 -2.08 9.50 5.43
C ARG A 97 -2.33 8.11 4.84
N LEU A 98 -3.46 7.48 5.14
CA LEU A 98 -3.75 6.13 4.64
C LEU A 98 -3.94 6.06 3.12
N TYR A 99 -4.15 7.21 2.46
CA TYR A 99 -4.24 7.27 1.01
C TYR A 99 -2.98 6.78 0.29
N HIS A 100 -1.80 6.78 0.94
CA HIS A 100 -0.56 6.26 0.36
C HIS A 100 -0.67 4.80 -0.06
N ASP A 101 -1.51 4.02 0.63
CA ASP A 101 -1.75 2.60 0.33
C ASP A 101 -2.54 2.42 -0.99
N LEU A 102 -3.22 3.48 -1.45
CA LEU A 102 -4.07 3.47 -2.64
C LEU A 102 -3.39 4.08 -3.87
N LEU A 103 -2.27 4.79 -3.69
CA LEU A 103 -1.64 5.55 -4.77
C LEU A 103 -1.24 4.67 -5.95
N TYR A 104 -0.57 3.54 -5.69
CA TYR A 104 -0.10 2.69 -6.79
C TYR A 104 -1.22 2.11 -7.66
N PRO A 105 -2.26 1.43 -7.10
CA PRO A 105 -3.37 0.95 -7.91
C PRO A 105 -4.12 2.06 -8.66
N LEU A 106 -4.31 3.22 -8.04
CA LEU A 106 -4.97 4.37 -8.70
C LEU A 106 -4.12 4.95 -9.84
N ARG A 107 -2.81 5.05 -9.67
CA ARG A 107 -1.87 5.48 -10.73
C ARG A 107 -1.85 4.48 -11.89
N ILE A 108 -1.84 3.18 -11.60
CA ILE A 108 -1.94 2.14 -12.63
C ILE A 108 -3.26 2.25 -13.40
N ALA A 109 -4.38 2.52 -12.74
CA ALA A 109 -5.66 2.75 -13.43
C ALA A 109 -5.56 3.91 -14.44
N LYS A 110 -4.99 5.05 -14.03
CA LYS A 110 -4.75 6.18 -14.94
C LYS A 110 -3.81 5.82 -16.10
N ARG A 111 -2.72 5.10 -15.83
CA ARG A 111 -1.78 4.65 -16.88
C ARG A 111 -2.43 3.73 -17.90
N LYS A 112 -3.42 2.94 -17.50
CA LYS A 112 -4.23 2.09 -18.39
C LYS A 112 -5.35 2.85 -19.12
N GLY A 113 -5.53 4.14 -18.87
CA GLY A 113 -6.57 4.97 -19.47
C GLY A 113 -7.94 4.89 -18.79
N TYR A 114 -8.03 4.28 -17.60
CA TYR A 114 -9.25 4.26 -16.80
C TYR A 114 -9.39 5.51 -15.93
N GLN A 115 -10.62 5.81 -15.51
CA GLN A 115 -10.84 6.85 -14.51
C GLN A 115 -10.38 6.37 -13.13
N ALA A 116 -9.69 7.25 -12.41
CA ALA A 116 -9.26 7.02 -11.04
C ALA A 116 -9.59 8.25 -10.20
N SER A 117 -10.34 8.03 -9.12
CA SER A 117 -10.71 9.08 -8.18
C SER A 117 -10.45 8.64 -6.75
N LEU A 118 -10.36 9.62 -5.86
CA LEU A 118 -10.12 9.38 -4.44
C LEU A 118 -11.07 10.23 -3.60
N ASN A 119 -11.88 9.57 -2.78
CA ASN A 119 -12.61 10.22 -1.71
C ASN A 119 -11.78 10.14 -0.42
N CYS A 120 -11.13 11.24 -0.04
CA CYS A 120 -10.23 11.26 1.09
C CYS A 120 -10.40 12.47 2.01
N GLU A 121 -10.62 12.24 3.29
CA GLU A 121 -10.73 13.33 4.27
C GLU A 121 -9.34 13.71 4.79
N SER A 122 -9.00 15.00 4.73
CA SER A 122 -7.71 15.54 5.20
C SER A 122 -6.49 14.97 4.47
N CYS A 123 -6.52 14.94 3.13
CA CYS A 123 -5.47 14.34 2.31
C CYS A 123 -4.86 15.37 1.35
N THR A 124 -3.58 15.20 1.05
CA THR A 124 -2.86 15.98 0.04
C THR A 124 -2.54 15.07 -1.15
N ASP A 125 -3.58 14.68 -1.89
CA ASP A 125 -3.48 13.70 -2.98
C ASP A 125 -3.61 14.34 -4.38
N GLU A 126 -3.26 13.56 -5.41
CA GLU A 126 -3.22 13.98 -6.82
C GLU A 126 -4.50 13.62 -7.60
N PHE A 127 -5.53 13.10 -6.93
CA PHE A 127 -6.72 12.55 -7.56
C PHE A 127 -7.93 13.48 -7.41
N GLN A 128 -8.81 13.41 -8.39
CA GLN A 128 -10.08 14.14 -8.33
C GLN A 128 -11.06 13.41 -7.40
N ARG A 129 -12.00 14.18 -6.85
CA ARG A 129 -13.12 13.61 -6.11
C ARG A 129 -14.00 12.77 -7.04
N PRO A 130 -14.57 11.65 -6.56
CA PRO A 130 -15.41 10.81 -7.38
C PRO A 130 -16.70 11.54 -7.77
N SER A 131 -17.04 11.50 -9.06
CA SER A 131 -18.35 11.94 -9.58
C SER A 131 -19.39 10.82 -9.47
N GLN A 132 -20.66 11.20 -9.29
CA GLN A 132 -21.79 10.25 -9.30
C GLN A 132 -22.10 9.71 -10.71
N GLU A 133 -21.61 10.37 -11.76
CA GLU A 133 -21.84 9.99 -13.16
C GLU A 133 -20.96 8.81 -13.60
N VAL A 134 -19.91 8.50 -12.82
CA VAL A 134 -18.96 7.45 -13.15
C VAL A 134 -19.38 6.15 -12.48
N ARG A 135 -19.51 5.10 -13.30
CA ARG A 135 -19.59 3.73 -12.78
C ARG A 135 -18.19 3.27 -12.38
N TRP A 136 -18.06 2.88 -11.12
CA TRP A 136 -16.83 2.34 -10.53
C TRP A 136 -16.83 0.82 -10.61
N ASP A 137 -15.80 0.25 -11.23
CA ASP A 137 -15.64 -1.20 -11.39
C ASP A 137 -14.91 -1.82 -10.19
N LEU A 138 -14.08 -1.02 -9.51
CA LEU A 138 -13.34 -1.42 -8.33
C LEU A 138 -13.34 -0.31 -7.28
N ILE A 139 -13.65 -0.66 -6.04
CA ILE A 139 -13.54 0.23 -4.89
C ILE A 139 -12.43 -0.28 -3.99
N LEU A 140 -11.44 0.59 -3.74
CA LEU A 140 -10.33 0.33 -2.83
C LEU A 140 -10.45 1.25 -1.61
N ALA A 141 -10.12 0.74 -0.43
CA ALA A 141 -10.16 1.54 0.78
C ALA A 141 -8.90 1.35 1.62
N SER A 142 -8.43 2.41 2.27
CA SER A 142 -7.49 2.33 3.39
C SER A 142 -7.96 3.30 4.46
N VAL A 143 -8.59 2.75 5.50
CA VAL A 143 -9.30 3.49 6.54
C VAL A 143 -9.00 2.87 7.92
N PRO A 144 -9.17 3.63 9.02
CA PRO A 144 -9.12 3.07 10.36
C PRO A 144 -10.10 1.90 10.55
N LEU A 145 -9.77 0.97 11.44
CA LEU A 145 -10.47 -0.30 11.63
C LEU A 145 -11.98 -0.10 11.92
N GLU A 146 -12.31 0.93 12.68
CA GLU A 146 -13.67 1.31 13.06
C GLU A 146 -14.57 1.69 11.87
N PHE A 147 -14.00 2.17 10.76
CA PHE A 147 -14.76 2.59 9.58
C PHE A 147 -14.98 1.47 8.56
N ILE A 148 -14.34 0.31 8.71
CA ILE A 148 -14.42 -0.76 7.70
C ILE A 148 -15.84 -1.30 7.54
N LYS A 149 -16.60 -1.35 8.64
CA LYS A 149 -17.99 -1.82 8.62
C LYS A 149 -18.92 -0.91 7.80
N THR A 150 -18.57 0.37 7.63
CA THR A 150 -19.37 1.34 6.88
C THR A 150 -19.08 1.32 5.37
N LEU A 151 -17.98 0.67 4.95
CA LEU A 151 -17.61 0.55 3.54
C LEU A 151 -18.61 -0.31 2.75
N PRO A 152 -18.77 -0.10 1.43
CA PRO A 152 -19.53 -1.00 0.56
C PRO A 152 -19.02 -2.46 0.62
N ARG A 153 -19.91 -3.45 0.43
CA ARG A 153 -19.55 -4.89 0.53
C ARG A 153 -18.48 -5.33 -0.47
N ASN A 154 -18.54 -4.83 -1.70
CA ASN A 154 -17.61 -5.13 -2.78
C ASN A 154 -16.30 -4.33 -2.74
N THR A 155 -15.97 -3.72 -1.59
CA THR A 155 -14.72 -2.96 -1.40
C THR A 155 -13.58 -3.89 -1.03
N LEU A 156 -12.39 -3.65 -1.58
CA LEU A 156 -11.15 -4.21 -1.06
C LEU A 156 -10.51 -3.20 -0.10
N VAL A 157 -10.30 -3.60 1.15
CA VAL A 157 -9.68 -2.76 2.19
C VAL A 157 -8.24 -3.18 2.43
N TYR A 158 -7.32 -2.22 2.47
CA TYR A 158 -5.94 -2.44 2.85
C TYR A 158 -5.83 -2.62 4.36
N VAL A 159 -5.40 -3.80 4.82
CA VAL A 159 -5.45 -4.16 6.24
C VAL A 159 -4.22 -3.71 7.05
N ARG A 160 -4.02 -2.39 7.17
CA ARG A 160 -2.80 -1.79 7.75
C ARG A 160 -2.57 -2.11 9.24
N TRP A 161 -3.61 -2.40 10.01
CA TRP A 161 -3.49 -2.70 11.46
C TRP A 161 -2.97 -4.12 11.73
N VAL A 162 -2.85 -4.96 10.71
CA VAL A 162 -2.39 -6.34 10.84
C VAL A 162 -0.88 -6.37 10.95
N LYS A 163 -0.37 -6.95 12.04
CA LYS A 163 1.07 -7.18 12.22
C LYS A 163 1.56 -8.26 11.24
N MET A 164 2.64 -7.99 10.53
CA MET A 164 3.32 -8.97 9.69
C MET A 164 4.75 -9.18 10.19
N ASN A 165 5.12 -10.43 10.46
CA ASN A 165 6.49 -10.79 10.83
C ASN A 165 7.25 -11.36 9.63
N CYS A 166 6.83 -12.53 9.12
CA CYS A 166 7.55 -13.22 8.04
C CYS A 166 7.17 -12.78 6.62
N MET A 167 6.01 -12.10 6.46
CA MET A 167 5.42 -11.67 5.18
C MET A 167 5.12 -12.80 4.15
N MET A 168 5.47 -14.05 4.45
CA MET A 168 5.34 -15.22 3.57
C MET A 168 4.27 -16.24 4.03
N GLY A 169 3.45 -15.89 5.02
CA GLY A 169 2.38 -16.77 5.53
C GLY A 169 2.82 -17.88 6.49
N VAL A 170 4.12 -18.14 6.63
CA VAL A 170 4.62 -19.28 7.43
C VAL A 170 4.41 -19.15 8.94
N CYS A 171 4.39 -17.93 9.48
CA CYS A 171 4.28 -17.72 10.93
C CYS A 171 2.84 -17.56 11.44
N GLY A 172 1.87 -17.33 10.56
CA GLY A 172 0.47 -17.10 10.93
C GLY A 172 0.15 -15.81 11.70
N VAL A 173 1.14 -14.97 12.04
CA VAL A 173 0.94 -13.76 12.87
C VAL A 173 -0.05 -12.76 12.26
N CYS A 174 -0.11 -12.68 10.93
CA CYS A 174 -1.02 -11.77 10.25
C CYS A 174 -2.48 -12.29 10.19
N ASN A 175 -2.81 -13.42 10.81
CA ASN A 175 -4.12 -14.05 10.63
C ASN A 175 -5.29 -13.10 10.98
N VAL A 176 -6.22 -12.96 10.04
CA VAL A 176 -7.50 -12.29 10.24
C VAL A 176 -8.59 -13.25 9.80
N LYS A 177 -9.37 -13.77 10.75
CA LYS A 177 -10.49 -14.70 10.49
C LYS A 177 -10.12 -15.90 9.60
N GLY A 178 -8.93 -16.46 9.80
CA GLY A 178 -8.46 -17.60 9.00
C GLY A 178 -7.72 -17.22 7.71
N PHE A 179 -7.73 -15.95 7.31
CA PHE A 179 -7.00 -15.46 6.14
C PHE A 179 -5.63 -14.89 6.54
N LEU A 180 -4.65 -14.99 5.64
CA LEU A 180 -3.30 -14.48 5.81
C LEU A 180 -3.04 -13.28 4.88
N PRO A 181 -3.37 -12.04 5.27
CA PRO A 181 -3.16 -10.81 4.51
C PRO A 181 -1.77 -10.61 3.88
N CYS A 182 -0.70 -11.14 4.45
CA CYS A 182 0.63 -11.02 3.83
C CYS A 182 0.79 -11.84 2.54
N VAL A 183 -0.07 -12.85 2.32
CA VAL A 183 -0.09 -13.70 1.12
C VAL A 183 -1.36 -13.47 0.30
N GLU A 184 -2.51 -13.35 0.97
CA GLU A 184 -3.83 -13.24 0.34
C GLU A 184 -4.29 -11.81 0.13
N GLY A 185 -3.73 -10.86 0.89
CA GLY A 185 -3.99 -9.42 0.82
C GLY A 185 -2.77 -8.66 0.32
N PRO A 186 -2.42 -7.48 0.86
CA PRO A 186 -3.02 -6.78 2.00
C PRO A 186 -4.38 -6.15 1.69
N PHE A 187 -4.77 -6.06 0.42
CA PHE A 187 -6.13 -5.72 0.04
C PHE A 187 -7.06 -6.92 0.22
N MET A 188 -7.96 -6.83 1.20
CA MET A 188 -8.89 -7.89 1.57
C MET A 188 -10.33 -7.46 1.32
N GLU A 189 -11.20 -8.37 0.91
CA GLU A 189 -12.64 -8.09 0.86
C GLU A 189 -13.17 -7.76 2.25
N VAL A 190 -14.00 -6.73 2.37
CA VAL A 190 -14.56 -6.29 3.66
C VAL A 190 -15.21 -7.44 4.44
N GLU A 191 -15.95 -8.32 3.76
CA GLU A 191 -16.65 -9.46 4.39
C GLU A 191 -15.68 -10.50 4.98
N LYS A 192 -14.43 -10.58 4.50
CA LYS A 192 -13.39 -11.45 5.06
C LYS A 192 -12.75 -10.88 6.33
N VAL A 193 -12.94 -9.58 6.59
CA VAL A 193 -12.25 -8.85 7.66
C VAL A 193 -13.20 -8.51 8.81
N VAL A 194 -14.45 -8.12 8.51
CA VAL A 194 -15.44 -7.74 9.51
C VAL A 194 -16.77 -8.45 9.26
N ASP A 195 -17.47 -8.83 10.33
CA ASP A 195 -18.85 -9.29 10.20
C ASP A 195 -19.73 -8.08 9.91
N LYS A 196 -20.48 -8.14 8.81
CA LYS A 196 -21.61 -7.23 8.59
C LYS A 196 -22.84 -7.89 9.18
N GLY A 197 -23.39 -7.26 10.22
CA GLY A 197 -24.70 -7.61 10.77
C GLY A 197 -25.82 -7.38 9.76
#